data_AF-K9EME5-F1
#
_entry.id   AF-K9EME5-F1
#
_cell.length_a   1.000
_cell.length_b   1.000
_cell.length_c   1.000
_cell.angle_alpha   90.00
_cell.angle_beta   90.00
_cell.angle_gamma   90.00
#
_symmetry.space_group_name_H-M   'P 1'
#
loop_
_entity.id
_entity.type
_entity.pdbx_description
1 polymer ?
#
loop_
_entity_poly.entity_id
_entity_poly.type
_entity_poly.pdbx_seq_one_letter_code
_entity_poly.pdbx_strand_id
1 'polypeptide(L)'
;MSETVNDAKTFQRNAKGVRELLSMKFETLAFEGAWQEAFGTPERRGVWMVWGNTGNGKTSFVMQLCKELCRFGRVAYDSLEEGACLTMQNTLKRFNMQEVNRRFLLLDAEPLDQLSLRLKRQKAPDFVVIDSFQYTQMTYAQYIRFKEQHRNKLLIFISHASGKNPDGRSAKKVAFDASLKIYVEGYRAFSKGRFIGPKGYYDIWPKEAAKCRGEEYDD
;
A
#
# COMPACT_ATOMS: atom_id res chain seq x y z
N MET A 1 18.84 -37.00 -32.33
CA MET A 1 19.54 -36.95 -31.03
C MET A 1 19.08 -35.69 -30.33
N SER A 2 18.15 -35.79 -29.38
CA SER A 2 17.62 -34.66 -28.63
C SER A 2 18.43 -34.49 -27.35
N GLU A 3 19.13 -33.37 -27.22
CA GLU A 3 19.83 -32.98 -26.00
C GLU A 3 18.81 -32.67 -24.89
N THR A 4 18.74 -33.53 -23.89
CA THR A 4 18.08 -33.23 -22.62
C THR A 4 18.96 -32.27 -21.82
N VAL A 5 18.63 -30.98 -21.84
CA VAL A 5 19.20 -29.98 -20.94
C VAL A 5 18.73 -30.31 -19.52
N ASN A 6 19.65 -30.85 -18.72
CA ASN A 6 19.42 -31.19 -17.33
C ASN A 6 19.56 -29.92 -16.49
N ASP A 7 18.44 -29.22 -16.31
CA ASP A 7 18.36 -27.97 -15.55
C ASP A 7 18.36 -28.30 -14.05
N ALA A 8 19.55 -28.60 -13.51
CA ALA A 8 19.73 -28.95 -12.11
C ALA A 8 19.37 -27.74 -11.23
N LYS A 9 18.17 -27.78 -10.64
CA LYS A 9 17.72 -26.83 -9.60
C LYS A 9 18.68 -26.90 -8.41
N THR A 10 19.67 -26.02 -8.41
CA THR A 10 20.60 -25.88 -7.28
C THR A 10 19.87 -25.13 -6.17
N PHE A 11 19.86 -25.69 -4.96
CA PHE A 11 19.27 -25.04 -3.79
C PHE A 11 20.04 -23.75 -3.48
N GLN A 12 19.43 -22.58 -3.72
CA GLN A 12 19.98 -21.34 -3.17
C GLN A 12 19.94 -21.46 -1.65
N ARG A 13 21.11 -21.37 -1.01
CA ARG A 13 21.27 -21.34 0.45
C ARG A 13 20.66 -20.03 0.99
N ASN A 14 19.32 -19.98 1.04
CA ASN A 14 18.53 -18.85 1.54
C ASN A 14 18.14 -19.03 3.02
N ALA A 15 18.78 -19.96 3.74
CA ALA A 15 18.62 -20.15 5.18
C ALA A 15 19.60 -19.24 5.91
N LYS A 16 19.07 -18.32 6.73
CA LYS A 16 19.88 -17.39 7.52
C LYS A 16 19.91 -17.84 8.97
N GLY A 17 21.10 -17.88 9.56
CA GLY A 17 21.24 -18.14 10.99
C GLY A 17 20.67 -16.99 11.83
N VAL A 18 20.28 -17.25 13.08
CA VAL A 18 19.70 -16.22 13.97
C VAL A 18 20.61 -14.99 14.08
N ARG A 19 21.92 -15.19 14.25
CA ARG A 19 22.91 -14.10 14.33
C ARG A 19 22.96 -13.25 13.05
N GLU A 20 22.82 -13.89 11.88
CA GLU A 20 22.78 -13.20 10.60
C GLU A 20 21.49 -12.40 10.45
N LEU A 21 20.34 -12.98 10.81
CA LEU A 21 19.05 -12.27 10.80
C LEU A 21 19.06 -11.05 11.74
N LEU A 22 19.64 -11.18 12.94
CA LEU A 22 19.71 -10.06 13.89
C LEU A 22 20.69 -8.97 13.48
N SER A 23 21.70 -9.27 12.64
CA SER A 23 22.63 -8.26 12.11
C SER A 23 22.16 -7.63 10.80
N MET A 24 21.10 -8.14 10.19
CA MET A 24 20.52 -7.56 8.98
C MET A 24 19.94 -6.18 9.27
N LYS A 25 20.33 -5.21 8.43
CA LYS A 25 19.72 -3.88 8.42
C LYS A 25 18.57 -3.88 7.41
N PHE A 26 17.37 -3.65 7.91
CA PHE A 26 16.19 -3.45 7.08
C PHE A 26 15.98 -1.95 6.85
N GLU A 27 15.70 -1.57 5.60
CA GLU A 27 15.27 -0.20 5.29
C GLU A 27 13.84 -0.01 5.80
N THR A 28 13.64 0.96 6.69
CA THR A 28 12.33 1.28 7.26
C THR A 28 11.84 2.66 6.82
N LEU A 29 10.53 2.88 6.95
CA LEU A 29 9.90 4.19 6.85
C LEU A 29 9.95 4.82 8.24
N ALA A 30 10.84 5.78 8.43
CA ALA A 30 10.97 6.55 9.66
C ALA A 30 9.84 7.59 9.75
N PHE A 31 8.60 7.11 9.91
CA PHE A 31 7.45 7.98 10.13
C PHE A 31 7.59 8.78 11.42
N GLU A 32 6.96 9.95 11.43
CA GLU A 32 6.95 10.90 12.53
C GLU A 32 5.50 11.29 12.87
N GLY A 33 5.29 11.82 14.08
CA GLY A 33 3.99 12.34 14.53
C GLY A 33 2.86 11.32 14.38
N ALA A 34 1.72 11.77 13.84
CA ALA A 34 0.52 10.94 13.68
C ALA A 34 0.75 9.67 12.83
N TRP A 35 1.67 9.69 11.86
CA TRP A 35 2.01 8.50 11.07
C TRP A 35 2.74 7.45 11.92
N GLN A 36 3.69 7.89 12.75
CA GLN A 36 4.40 7.02 13.69
C GLN A 36 3.45 6.48 14.76
N GLU A 37 2.59 7.33 15.29
CA GLU A 37 1.58 6.95 16.29
C GLU A 37 0.62 5.88 15.74
N ALA A 38 0.27 5.95 14.47
CA ALA A 38 -0.62 4.99 13.83
C ALA A 38 0.09 3.69 13.43
N PHE A 39 1.26 3.78 12.80
CA PHE A 39 1.87 2.68 12.05
C PHE A 39 3.29 2.31 12.50
N GLY A 40 3.89 3.04 13.42
CA GLY A 40 5.27 2.84 13.87
C GLY A 40 6.28 3.09 12.74
N THR A 41 7.30 2.24 12.64
CA THR A 41 8.38 2.33 11.64
C THR A 41 8.40 1.09 10.73
N PRO A 42 7.41 0.94 9.83
CA PRO A 42 7.30 -0.27 9.01
C PRO A 42 8.46 -0.39 8.01
N GLU A 43 8.70 -1.59 7.51
CA GLU A 43 9.67 -1.80 6.43
C GLU A 43 9.28 -1.01 5.17
N ARG A 44 10.29 -0.50 4.45
CA ARG A 44 10.13 0.29 3.22
C ARG A 44 9.57 -0.52 2.05
N ARG A 45 9.62 -1.86 2.14
CA ARG A 45 9.24 -2.80 1.07
C ARG A 45 8.24 -3.81 1.62
N GLY A 46 7.54 -4.48 0.71
CA GLY A 46 6.56 -5.51 1.05
C GLY A 46 5.17 -5.19 0.52
N VAL A 47 4.15 -5.71 1.20
CA VAL A 47 2.76 -5.54 0.77
C VAL A 47 1.92 -4.95 1.87
N TRP A 48 1.23 -3.86 1.55
CA TRP A 48 0.22 -3.25 2.40
C TRP A 48 -1.16 -3.40 1.77
N MET A 49 -2.17 -3.48 2.62
CA MET A 49 -3.56 -3.60 2.20
C MET A 49 -4.40 -2.55 2.91
N VAL A 50 -5.14 -1.74 2.14
CA VAL A 50 -6.09 -0.74 2.65
C VAL A 50 -7.50 -1.11 2.22
N TRP A 51 -8.45 -1.16 3.15
CA TRP A 51 -9.85 -1.44 2.80
C TRP A 51 -10.84 -0.72 3.72
N GLY A 52 -12.09 -0.62 3.29
CA GLY A 52 -13.15 0.08 4.01
C GLY A 52 -14.37 0.31 3.13
N ASN A 53 -15.53 0.60 3.73
CA ASN A 53 -16.75 0.85 2.96
C ASN A 53 -16.66 2.22 2.23
N THR A 54 -17.46 2.40 1.18
CA THR A 54 -17.54 3.68 0.45
C THR A 54 -17.91 4.83 1.39
N GLY A 55 -17.37 6.03 1.14
CA GLY A 55 -17.64 7.22 1.95
C GLY A 55 -16.86 7.34 3.28
N ASN A 56 -16.07 6.34 3.69
CA ASN A 56 -15.33 6.40 4.97
C ASN A 56 -14.00 7.16 4.93
N GLY A 57 -13.64 7.76 3.79
CA GLY A 57 -12.39 8.52 3.64
C GLY A 57 -11.18 7.73 3.14
N LYS A 58 -11.35 6.52 2.59
CA LYS A 58 -10.25 5.71 2.03
C LYS A 58 -9.34 6.47 1.08
N THR A 59 -9.91 7.06 0.03
CA THR A 59 -9.16 7.80 -1.00
C THR A 59 -8.41 8.99 -0.38
N SER A 60 -9.03 9.69 0.57
CA SER A 60 -8.38 10.76 1.33
C SER A 60 -7.19 10.25 2.14
N PHE A 61 -7.36 9.15 2.88
CA PHE A 61 -6.27 8.52 3.62
C PHE A 61 -5.11 8.13 2.70
N VAL A 62 -5.40 7.41 1.63
CA VAL A 62 -4.33 6.92 0.75
C VAL A 62 -3.63 8.07 0.03
N MET A 63 -4.33 9.15 -0.28
CA MET A 63 -3.68 10.31 -0.88
C MET A 63 -2.76 11.05 0.10
N GLN A 64 -3.17 11.21 1.36
CA GLN A 64 -2.29 11.70 2.43
C GLN A 64 -1.09 10.76 2.64
N LEU A 65 -1.31 9.44 2.61
CA LEU A 65 -0.25 8.44 2.70
C LEU A 65 0.73 8.56 1.53
N CYS A 66 0.24 8.75 0.31
CA CYS A 66 1.10 8.98 -0.87
C CYS A 66 1.98 10.21 -0.68
N LYS A 67 1.43 11.30 -0.14
CA LYS A 67 2.19 12.50 0.16
C LYS A 67 3.30 12.23 1.17
N GLU A 68 3.00 11.52 2.25
CA GLU A 68 3.99 11.15 3.26
C GLU A 68 5.08 10.25 2.67
N LEU A 69 4.71 9.23 1.88
CA LEU A 69 5.65 8.34 1.20
C LEU A 69 6.57 9.08 0.21
N CYS A 70 6.12 10.19 -0.38
CA CYS A 70 6.95 11.01 -1.25
C CYS A 70 8.17 11.61 -0.54
N ARG A 71 8.17 11.72 0.81
CA ARG A 71 9.38 12.09 1.59
C ARG A 71 10.50 11.05 1.40
N PHE A 72 10.11 9.79 1.26
CA PHE A 72 11.01 8.65 1.25
C PHE A 72 11.38 8.20 -0.15
N GLY A 73 10.60 8.51 -1.20
CA GLY A 73 10.83 7.95 -2.54
C GLY A 73 9.78 8.38 -3.55
N ARG A 74 9.79 7.73 -4.72
CA ARG A 74 8.80 8.00 -5.78
C ARG A 74 7.56 7.14 -5.59
N VAL A 75 6.39 7.72 -5.75
CA VAL A 75 5.08 7.07 -5.61
C VAL A 75 4.38 7.04 -6.96
N ALA A 76 3.87 5.88 -7.35
CA ALA A 76 2.87 5.77 -8.41
C ALA A 76 1.52 5.39 -7.79
N TYR A 77 0.47 6.12 -8.16
CA TYR A 77 -0.91 5.81 -7.83
C TYR A 77 -1.63 5.41 -9.11
N ASP A 78 -2.02 4.15 -9.20
CA ASP A 78 -2.77 3.62 -10.33
C ASP A 78 -4.26 3.56 -9.98
N SER A 79 -5.02 4.53 -10.50
CA SER A 79 -6.46 4.60 -10.29
C SER A 79 -7.16 3.82 -11.40
N LEU A 80 -7.52 2.58 -11.08
CA LEU A 80 -8.34 1.70 -11.92
C LEU A 80 -9.84 2.02 -11.82
N GLU A 81 -10.29 2.63 -10.71
CA GLU A 81 -11.73 2.93 -10.50
C GLU A 81 -12.18 4.23 -11.14
N GLU A 82 -11.42 5.31 -10.94
CA GLU A 82 -11.86 6.66 -11.29
C GLU A 82 -10.92 7.38 -12.27
N GLY A 83 -9.72 6.84 -12.54
CA GLY A 83 -8.75 7.43 -13.46
C GLY A 83 -8.47 8.91 -13.17
N ALA A 84 -8.18 9.69 -14.22
CA ALA A 84 -8.06 11.14 -14.13
C ALA A 84 -9.42 11.87 -14.11
N CYS A 85 -10.20 11.72 -13.04
CA CYS A 85 -11.50 12.39 -12.87
C CYS A 85 -11.43 13.71 -12.07
N LEU A 86 -12.54 14.47 -12.10
CA LEU A 86 -12.71 15.69 -11.30
C LEU A 86 -12.54 15.45 -9.79
N THR A 87 -13.02 14.30 -9.29
CA THR A 87 -12.88 13.90 -7.87
C THR A 87 -11.41 13.73 -7.48
N MET A 88 -10.62 13.08 -8.34
CA MET A 88 -9.18 12.92 -8.14
C MET A 88 -8.47 14.28 -8.18
N GLN A 89 -8.81 15.14 -9.16
CA GLN A 89 -8.25 16.49 -9.23
C GLN A 89 -8.53 17.31 -7.95
N ASN A 90 -9.76 17.25 -7.45
CA ASN A 90 -10.14 17.94 -6.21
C ASN A 90 -9.40 17.36 -5.00
N THR A 91 -9.18 16.05 -4.95
CA THR A 91 -8.42 15.39 -3.88
C THR A 91 -6.95 15.83 -3.90
N LEU A 92 -6.32 15.86 -5.09
CA LEU A 92 -4.94 16.34 -5.24
C LEU A 92 -4.78 17.79 -4.79
N LYS A 93 -5.74 18.66 -5.14
CA LYS A 93 -5.76 20.06 -4.67
C LYS A 93 -5.93 20.15 -3.15
N ARG A 94 -6.90 19.41 -2.59
CA ARG A 94 -7.22 19.40 -1.16
C ARG A 94 -6.01 19.05 -0.28
N PHE A 95 -5.18 18.10 -0.72
CA PHE A 95 -3.99 17.69 0.03
C PHE A 95 -2.69 18.35 -0.45
N ASN A 96 -2.80 19.38 -1.29
CA ASN A 96 -1.68 20.13 -1.86
C ASN A 96 -0.59 19.23 -2.48
N MET A 97 -0.99 18.27 -3.31
CA MET A 97 -0.08 17.29 -3.93
C MET A 97 0.91 17.94 -4.92
N GLN A 98 0.71 19.22 -5.27
CA GLN A 98 1.67 20.00 -6.04
C GLN A 98 3.06 20.05 -5.39
N GLU A 99 3.14 20.06 -4.06
CA GLU A 99 4.41 20.06 -3.31
C GLU A 99 5.29 18.83 -3.61
N VAL A 100 4.66 17.72 -4.03
CA VAL A 100 5.32 16.44 -4.30
C VAL A 100 5.27 16.04 -5.77
N ASN A 101 4.93 16.96 -6.68
CA ASN A 101 4.68 16.68 -8.11
C ASN A 101 5.84 15.97 -8.84
N ARG A 102 7.10 16.17 -8.42
CA ARG A 102 8.28 15.51 -9.00
C ARG A 102 8.43 14.04 -8.56
N ARG A 103 7.75 13.65 -7.48
CA ARG A 103 7.87 12.33 -6.85
C ARG A 103 6.58 11.52 -6.93
N PHE A 104 5.43 12.18 -7.14
CA PHE A 104 4.13 11.54 -7.28
C PHE A 104 3.73 11.42 -8.76
N LEU A 105 3.27 10.23 -9.16
CA LEU A 105 2.78 9.94 -10.50
C LEU A 105 1.37 9.36 -10.39
N LEU A 106 0.40 9.99 -11.03
CA LEU A 106 -0.93 9.42 -11.22
C LEU A 106 -0.94 8.63 -12.54
N LEU A 107 -1.32 7.37 -12.49
CA LEU A 107 -1.50 6.49 -13.65
C LEU A 107 -3.00 6.34 -13.91
N ASP A 108 -3.36 6.30 -15.20
CA ASP A 108 -4.74 6.23 -15.67
C ASP A 108 -5.06 4.79 -16.09
N ALA A 109 -5.59 4.02 -15.14
CA ALA A 109 -5.98 2.62 -15.30
C ALA A 109 -4.93 1.75 -16.03
N GLU A 110 -3.65 1.83 -15.64
CA GLU A 110 -2.58 1.13 -16.34
C GLU A 110 -2.70 -0.40 -16.12
N PRO A 111 -2.79 -1.21 -17.19
CA PRO A 111 -2.84 -2.66 -17.03
C PRO A 111 -1.62 -3.22 -16.28
N LEU A 112 -1.80 -4.28 -15.50
CA LEU A 112 -0.75 -4.80 -14.60
C LEU A 112 0.54 -5.23 -15.30
N ASP A 113 0.46 -5.70 -16.53
CA ASP A 113 1.61 -6.03 -17.37
C ASP A 113 2.41 -4.78 -17.74
N GLN A 114 1.72 -3.68 -18.10
CA GLN A 114 2.34 -2.38 -18.36
C GLN A 114 2.94 -1.78 -17.08
N LEU A 115 2.18 -1.84 -15.97
CA LEU A 115 2.68 -1.43 -14.66
C LEU A 115 3.95 -2.21 -14.30
N SER A 116 3.96 -3.53 -14.52
CA SER A 116 5.14 -4.38 -14.28
C SER A 116 6.34 -3.95 -15.14
N LEU A 117 6.13 -3.60 -16.41
CA LEU A 117 7.19 -3.07 -17.28
C LEU A 117 7.71 -1.72 -16.76
N ARG A 118 6.83 -0.81 -16.31
CA ARG A 118 7.21 0.47 -15.71
C ARG A 118 8.08 0.27 -14.47
N LEU A 119 7.72 -0.67 -13.59
CA LEU A 119 8.43 -0.93 -12.34
C LEU A 119 9.84 -1.51 -12.53
N LYS A 120 10.14 -2.07 -13.71
CA LYS A 120 11.47 -2.58 -14.09
C LYS A 120 12.41 -1.50 -14.65
N ARG A 121 11.90 -0.31 -14.99
CA ARG A 121 12.72 0.77 -15.57
C ARG A 121 13.63 1.42 -14.54
N GLN A 122 14.70 2.07 -15.02
CA GLN A 122 15.51 2.93 -14.15
C GLN A 122 14.67 4.06 -13.56
N LYS A 123 14.93 4.38 -12.29
CA LYS A 123 14.20 5.41 -11.52
C LYS A 123 12.68 5.18 -11.45
N ALA A 124 12.26 3.92 -11.56
CA ALA A 124 10.90 3.49 -11.33
C ALA A 124 10.42 3.86 -9.92
N PRO A 125 9.10 4.03 -9.70
CA PRO A 125 8.51 4.26 -8.38
C PRO A 125 9.00 3.24 -7.35
N ASP A 126 9.22 3.71 -6.12
CA ASP A 126 9.55 2.87 -4.96
C ASP A 126 8.29 2.30 -4.32
N PHE A 127 7.23 3.10 -4.31
CA PHE A 127 5.93 2.82 -3.73
C PHE A 127 4.88 2.81 -4.83
N VAL A 128 4.01 1.80 -4.82
CA VAL A 128 3.01 1.59 -5.87
C VAL A 128 1.67 1.35 -5.21
N VAL A 129 0.72 2.25 -5.44
CA VAL A 129 -0.67 2.11 -5.01
C VAL A 129 -1.50 1.60 -6.19
N ILE A 130 -2.27 0.53 -5.95
CA ILE A 130 -3.16 -0.08 -6.94
C ILE A 130 -4.59 0.06 -6.39
N ASP A 131 -5.38 0.93 -7.02
CA ASP A 131 -6.72 1.33 -6.58
C ASP A 131 -7.79 0.99 -7.62
N SER A 132 -8.48 -0.16 -7.56
CA SER A 132 -8.45 -1.14 -6.47
C SER A 132 -8.18 -2.57 -6.94
N PHE A 133 -7.89 -3.44 -5.99
CA PHE A 133 -7.59 -4.84 -6.19
C PHE A 133 -8.70 -5.56 -6.99
N GLN A 134 -9.97 -5.22 -6.79
CA GLN A 134 -11.09 -5.83 -7.52
C GLN A 134 -10.98 -5.59 -9.03
N TYR A 135 -10.57 -4.39 -9.44
CA TYR A 135 -10.44 -4.02 -10.85
C TYR A 135 -9.23 -4.66 -11.54
N THR A 136 -8.24 -5.11 -10.77
CA THR A 136 -7.12 -5.87 -11.32
C THR A 136 -7.53 -7.25 -11.87
N GLN A 137 -8.67 -7.78 -11.39
CA GLN A 137 -9.16 -9.13 -11.66
C GLN A 137 -8.12 -10.24 -11.38
N MET A 138 -7.12 -9.97 -10.53
CA MET A 138 -6.08 -10.92 -10.21
C MET A 138 -6.61 -12.09 -9.37
N THR A 139 -6.22 -13.29 -9.78
CA THR A 139 -6.20 -14.46 -8.90
C THR A 139 -5.11 -14.30 -7.84
N TYR A 140 -5.27 -15.01 -6.71
CA TYR A 140 -4.23 -15.03 -5.67
C TYR A 140 -2.86 -15.53 -6.20
N ALA A 141 -2.86 -16.47 -7.15
CA ALA A 141 -1.61 -16.96 -7.76
C ALA A 141 -0.91 -15.88 -8.59
N GLN A 142 -1.68 -15.08 -9.36
CA GLN A 142 -1.12 -13.94 -10.09
C GLN A 142 -0.59 -12.87 -9.13
N TYR A 143 -1.31 -12.60 -8.03
CA TYR A 143 -0.85 -11.69 -6.97
C TYR A 143 0.51 -12.12 -6.43
N ILE A 144 0.68 -13.40 -6.06
CA ILE A 144 1.96 -13.91 -5.57
C ILE A 144 3.05 -13.67 -6.62
N ARG A 145 2.83 -14.05 -7.88
CA ARG A 145 3.82 -13.81 -8.95
C ARG A 145 4.20 -12.33 -9.08
N PHE A 146 3.23 -11.43 -9.02
CA PHE A 146 3.47 -9.98 -9.11
C PHE A 146 4.28 -9.47 -7.91
N LYS A 147 3.91 -9.87 -6.69
CA LYS A 147 4.66 -9.57 -5.47
C LYS A 147 6.10 -10.08 -5.55
N GLU A 148 6.29 -11.32 -5.99
CA GLU A 148 7.63 -11.92 -6.09
C GLU A 148 8.50 -11.22 -7.14
N GLN A 149 7.92 -10.73 -8.24
CA GLN A 149 8.63 -9.96 -9.27
C GLN A 149 9.07 -8.58 -8.78
N HIS A 150 8.33 -7.98 -7.85
CA HIS A 150 8.53 -6.61 -7.38
C HIS A 150 8.88 -6.53 -5.88
N ARG A 151 9.59 -7.55 -5.34
CA ARG A 151 10.01 -7.62 -3.92
C ARG A 151 10.82 -6.41 -3.44
N ASN A 152 11.43 -5.67 -4.34
CA ASN A 152 12.20 -4.47 -4.05
C ASN A 152 11.32 -3.22 -3.87
N LYS A 153 10.00 -3.34 -4.01
CA LYS A 153 9.01 -2.25 -3.94
C LYS A 153 8.12 -2.40 -2.71
N LEU A 154 7.42 -1.32 -2.38
CA LEU A 154 6.21 -1.39 -1.56
C LEU A 154 4.99 -1.43 -2.48
N LEU A 155 4.20 -2.48 -2.37
CA LEU A 155 2.94 -2.61 -3.07
C LEU A 155 1.80 -2.34 -2.10
N ILE A 156 0.95 -1.36 -2.40
CA ILE A 156 -0.18 -0.96 -1.57
C ILE A 156 -1.44 -1.24 -2.38
N PHE A 157 -2.20 -2.25 -1.96
CA PHE A 157 -3.46 -2.59 -2.60
C PHE A 157 -4.60 -1.92 -1.85
N ILE A 158 -5.42 -1.17 -2.57
CA ILE A 158 -6.70 -0.69 -2.05
C ILE A 158 -7.77 -1.72 -2.40
N SER A 159 -8.74 -1.91 -1.52
CA SER A 159 -9.86 -2.82 -1.75
C SER A 159 -11.14 -2.22 -1.23
N HIS A 160 -12.23 -2.55 -1.90
CA HIS A 160 -13.56 -2.42 -1.32
C HIS A 160 -13.70 -3.32 -0.09
N ALA A 161 -14.73 -3.08 0.71
CA ALA A 161 -15.03 -3.89 1.89
C ALA A 161 -16.39 -4.57 1.75
N SER A 162 -16.44 -5.81 2.23
CA SER A 162 -17.69 -6.50 2.59
C SER A 162 -17.74 -6.55 4.12
N GLY A 163 -18.55 -5.65 4.69
CA GLY A 163 -18.62 -5.42 6.14
C GLY A 163 -17.27 -4.92 6.68
N LYS A 164 -16.62 -5.73 7.53
CA LYS A 164 -15.31 -5.41 8.12
C LYS A 164 -14.12 -6.05 7.38
N ASN A 165 -14.37 -6.83 6.33
CA ASN A 165 -13.35 -7.55 5.59
C ASN A 165 -13.13 -6.95 4.19
N PRO A 166 -11.96 -7.13 3.56
CA PRO A 166 -11.78 -6.86 2.15
C PRO A 166 -12.76 -7.65 1.30
N ASP A 167 -13.20 -7.05 0.19
CA ASP A 167 -14.19 -7.66 -0.69
C ASP A 167 -13.57 -8.74 -1.61
N GLY A 168 -14.24 -9.88 -1.72
CA GLY A 168 -13.77 -11.02 -2.52
C GLY A 168 -12.73 -11.93 -1.85
N ARG A 169 -12.68 -13.20 -2.30
CA ARG A 169 -11.83 -14.24 -1.71
C ARG A 169 -10.33 -13.95 -1.89
N SER A 170 -9.93 -13.42 -3.05
CA SER A 170 -8.53 -13.08 -3.34
C SER A 170 -8.04 -11.95 -2.45
N ALA A 171 -8.80 -10.86 -2.30
CA ALA A 171 -8.43 -9.72 -1.46
C ALA A 171 -8.27 -10.11 0.02
N LYS A 172 -9.14 -10.99 0.53
CA LYS A 172 -8.99 -11.56 1.89
C LYS A 172 -7.66 -12.30 2.04
N LYS A 173 -7.26 -13.10 1.06
CA LYS A 173 -5.95 -13.79 1.07
C LYS A 173 -4.78 -12.82 1.00
N VAL A 174 -4.87 -11.78 0.18
CA VAL A 174 -3.87 -10.70 0.13
C VAL A 174 -3.75 -10.01 1.49
N ALA A 175 -4.86 -9.73 2.16
CA ALA A 175 -4.83 -9.15 3.49
C ALA A 175 -4.20 -10.07 4.54
N PHE A 176 -4.25 -11.40 4.38
CA PHE A 176 -3.49 -12.31 5.25
C PHE A 176 -1.98 -12.24 5.01
N ASP A 177 -1.56 -12.10 3.75
CA ASP A 177 -0.15 -12.00 3.33
C ASP A 177 0.48 -10.62 3.60
N ALA A 178 -0.33 -9.55 3.63
CA ALA A 178 0.13 -8.18 3.84
C ALA A 178 0.80 -7.96 5.21
N SER A 179 1.92 -7.23 5.21
CA SER A 179 2.67 -6.88 6.41
C SER A 179 1.99 -5.77 7.21
N LEU A 180 1.41 -4.78 6.52
CA LEU A 180 0.56 -3.75 7.11
C LEU A 180 -0.86 -3.83 6.54
N LYS A 181 -1.84 -3.80 7.44
CA LYS A 181 -3.27 -3.96 7.14
C LYS A 181 -3.99 -2.75 7.70
N ILE A 182 -4.65 -1.97 6.86
CA ILE A 182 -5.25 -0.70 7.23
C ILE A 182 -6.74 -0.74 6.93
N TYR A 183 -7.54 -0.73 7.99
CA TYR A 183 -9.00 -0.67 7.87
C TYR A 183 -9.48 0.76 8.07
N VAL A 184 -10.25 1.30 7.13
CA VAL A 184 -10.76 2.66 7.19
C VAL A 184 -12.26 2.65 7.48
N GLU A 185 -12.65 3.30 8.57
CA GLU A 185 -14.03 3.41 9.03
C GLU A 185 -14.25 4.71 9.80
N GLY A 186 -15.28 5.48 9.44
CA GLY A 186 -15.61 6.75 10.09
C GLY A 186 -14.46 7.73 10.10
N TYR A 187 -13.81 7.94 8.94
CA TYR A 187 -12.68 8.87 8.77
C TYR A 187 -11.44 8.56 9.64
N ARG A 188 -11.32 7.34 10.16
CA ARG A 188 -10.16 6.84 10.89
C ARG A 188 -9.59 5.60 10.22
N ALA A 189 -8.26 5.58 10.03
CA ALA A 189 -7.51 4.48 9.44
C ALA A 189 -6.83 3.67 10.55
N PHE A 190 -7.29 2.45 10.79
CA PHE A 190 -6.80 1.55 11.84
C PHE A 190 -5.70 0.63 11.34
N SER A 191 -4.59 0.57 12.05
CA SER A 191 -3.61 -0.49 11.85
C SER A 191 -4.09 -1.80 12.47
N LYS A 192 -4.19 -2.85 11.66
CA LYS A 192 -4.57 -4.23 12.04
C LYS A 192 -3.48 -5.24 11.69
N GLY A 193 -2.30 -4.76 11.32
CA GLY A 193 -1.19 -5.58 10.82
C GLY A 193 -0.15 -5.92 11.88
N ARG A 194 1.09 -6.13 11.43
CA ARG A 194 2.24 -6.36 12.32
C ARG A 194 2.86 -5.08 12.87
N PHE A 195 2.65 -3.96 12.17
CA PHE A 195 3.15 -2.66 12.56
C PHE A 195 2.01 -1.82 13.10
N ILE A 196 1.90 -1.74 14.43
CA ILE A 196 0.90 -0.95 15.14
C ILE A 196 1.68 0.07 15.97
N GLY A 197 1.49 1.35 15.67
CA GLY A 197 2.08 2.41 16.46
C GLY A 197 1.39 2.55 17.83
N PRO A 198 1.90 3.40 18.73
CA PRO A 198 1.33 3.61 20.07
C PRO A 198 -0.19 3.89 20.10
N LYS A 199 -0.70 4.67 19.14
CA LYS A 199 -2.13 4.99 19.00
C LYS A 199 -2.87 3.91 18.20
N GLY A 200 -2.19 3.32 17.21
CA GLY A 200 -2.72 2.25 16.36
C GLY A 200 -3.74 2.71 15.31
N TYR A 201 -3.98 4.00 15.19
CA TYR A 201 -4.84 4.58 14.17
C TYR A 201 -4.41 5.98 13.76
N TYR A 202 -4.78 6.36 12.53
CA TYR A 202 -4.61 7.70 11.97
C TYR A 202 -5.97 8.34 11.73
N ASP A 203 -6.16 9.56 12.23
CA ASP A 203 -7.36 10.35 11.97
C ASP A 203 -7.22 11.09 10.65
N ILE A 204 -8.01 10.69 9.65
CA ILE A 204 -7.98 11.27 8.30
C ILE A 204 -8.55 12.69 8.33
N TRP A 205 -9.61 12.84 9.13
CA TRP A 205 -10.33 14.06 9.42
C TRP A 205 -10.65 14.04 10.92
N PRO A 206 -9.82 14.66 11.78
CA PRO A 206 -9.91 14.49 13.24
C PRO A 206 -11.27 14.83 13.83
N LYS A 207 -11.86 15.96 13.41
CA LYS A 207 -13.18 16.41 13.89
C LYS A 207 -14.29 15.43 13.50
N GLU A 208 -14.31 14.97 12.26
CA GLU A 208 -15.29 14.03 11.74
C GLU A 208 -15.10 12.64 12.34
N ALA A 209 -13.87 12.20 12.54
CA ALA A 209 -13.55 10.94 13.20
C ALA A 209 -14.03 10.93 14.66
N ALA A 210 -13.79 12.01 15.40
CA ALA A 210 -14.28 12.18 16.76
C ALA A 210 -15.82 12.19 16.82
N LYS A 211 -16.46 12.95 15.93
CA LYS A 211 -17.93 13.01 15.81
C LYS A 211 -18.54 11.63 15.50
N CYS A 212 -17.96 10.86 14.58
CA CYS A 212 -18.43 9.51 14.27
C CYS A 212 -18.33 8.54 15.46
N ARG A 213 -17.51 8.86 16.47
CA ARG A 213 -17.23 7.99 17.63
C ARG A 213 -17.83 8.51 18.93
N GLY A 214 -18.42 9.70 18.92
CA GLY A 214 -18.88 10.36 20.14
C GLY A 214 -17.73 10.76 21.06
N GLU A 215 -16.55 11.01 20.50
CA GLU A 215 -15.38 11.52 21.23
C GLU A 215 -15.47 13.06 21.27
N GLU A 216 -15.02 13.68 22.37
CA GLU A 216 -14.85 15.13 22.44
C GLU A 216 -13.68 15.56 21.54
N TYR A 217 -13.85 16.68 20.84
CA TYR A 217 -12.83 17.27 19.97
C TYR A 217 -12.68 18.74 20.31
N ASP A 218 -11.55 19.08 20.93
CA ASP A 218 -11.18 20.46 21.22
C ASP A 218 -10.50 21.04 19.97
N ASP A 219 -11.08 22.13 19.44
CA ASP A 219 -10.61 22.86 18.25
C ASP A 219 -9.26 23.59 18.48
#